data_AF-A0A6A7NDU8-F1
#
_entry.id   AF-A0A6A7NDU8-F1
#
_cell.length_a   1.000
_cell.length_b   1.000
_cell.length_c   1.000
_cell.angle_alpha   90.00
_cell.angle_beta   90.00
_cell.angle_gamma   90.00
#
_symmetry.space_group_name_H-M   'P 1'
#
loop_
_entity.id
_entity.type
_entity.pdbx_description
1 polymer ?
#
loop_
_entity_poly.entity_id
_entity_poly.type
_entity_poly.pdbx_seq_one_letter_code
_entity_poly.pdbx_strand_id
1 'polypeptide(L)'
;MSSSPVSDSTRRLLDAVRKLELTLQSAGLPRVLARLPVCWLCWHYCRTLDQKIVRIKRISGKFDQWLPAIRSYAKEGPAQTELIDVDFSMRGDIEATKNTMWELRSYCIDVGRMFEQLGYQSAGLRRRQAQFLQILETSCVSASTMQAALAEHDNAVLDLLRMRQMEQRAADGGTPAA
;
A
#
# COMPACT_ATOMS: atom_id res chain seq x y z
N MET A 1 -0.74 -14.30 17.71
CA MET A 1 -0.43 -13.03 17.02
C MET A 1 1.07 -12.83 17.07
N SER A 2 1.78 -13.21 16.01
CA SER A 2 3.23 -13.03 15.89
C SER A 2 3.52 -11.55 15.68
N SER A 3 4.24 -10.92 16.59
CA SER A 3 4.80 -9.58 16.34
C SER A 3 5.75 -9.67 15.16
N SER A 4 5.59 -8.79 14.18
CA SER A 4 6.56 -8.71 13.09
C SER A 4 7.92 -8.28 13.64
N PRO A 5 9.05 -8.80 13.11
CA PRO A 5 10.41 -8.47 13.56
C PRO A 5 10.71 -6.96 13.51
N VAL A 6 10.01 -6.21 12.66
CA VAL A 6 10.11 -4.74 12.58
C VAL A 6 9.45 -4.06 13.78
N SER A 7 8.33 -4.60 14.26
CA SER A 7 7.66 -4.13 15.49
C SER A 7 8.57 -4.35 16.70
N ASP A 8 9.23 -5.51 16.78
CA ASP A 8 10.14 -5.83 17.88
C ASP A 8 11.42 -4.98 17.88
N SER A 9 11.96 -4.66 16.70
CA SER A 9 13.11 -3.75 16.57
C SER A 9 12.75 -2.33 17.02
N THR A 10 11.55 -1.86 16.67
CA THR A 10 11.06 -0.53 17.06
C THR A 10 10.79 -0.44 18.55
N ARG A 11 10.20 -1.48 19.15
CA ARG A 11 10.03 -1.61 20.61
C ARG A 11 11.36 -1.53 21.34
N ARG A 12 12.36 -2.31 20.92
CA ARG A 12 13.71 -2.27 21.53
C ARG A 12 14.32 -0.88 21.49
N LEU A 13 14.15 -0.14 20.39
CA LEU A 13 14.65 1.22 20.27
C LEU A 13 13.95 2.16 21.27
N LEU A 14 12.64 2.06 21.41
CA LEU A 14 11.87 2.87 22.37
C LEU A 14 12.23 2.54 23.82
N ASP A 15 12.41 1.26 24.15
CA ASP A 15 12.86 0.82 25.47
C ASP A 15 14.26 1.35 25.80
N ALA A 16 15.18 1.31 24.82
CA ALA A 16 16.51 1.89 24.96
C ALA A 16 16.47 3.40 25.20
N VAL A 17 15.61 4.12 24.48
CA VAL A 17 15.40 5.57 24.65
C VAL A 17 14.79 5.89 26.01
N ARG A 18 13.83 5.08 26.49
CA ARG A 18 13.25 5.23 27.83
C ARG A 18 14.29 5.00 28.93
N LYS A 19 15.10 3.95 28.78
CA LYS A 19 16.19 3.67 29.72
C LYS A 19 17.19 4.82 29.76
N LEU A 20 17.55 5.36 28.59
CA LEU A 20 18.43 6.52 28.49
C LEU A 20 17.83 7.76 29.17
N GLU A 21 16.53 8.05 28.96
CA GLU A 21 15.83 9.14 29.66
C GLU A 21 15.96 8.99 31.18
N LEU A 22 15.70 7.78 31.71
CA LEU A 22 15.79 7.51 33.15
C LEU A 22 17.23 7.66 33.67
N THR A 23 18.21 7.17 32.92
CA THR A 23 19.64 7.32 33.27
C THR A 23 20.05 8.80 33.31
N LEU A 24 19.65 9.60 32.33
CA LEU A 24 19.93 11.03 32.30
C LEU A 24 19.26 11.77 33.46
N GLN A 25 18.02 11.42 33.82
CA GLN A 25 17.35 11.97 35.00
C GLN A 25 18.10 11.61 36.29
N SER A 26 18.54 10.35 36.44
CA SER A 26 19.31 9.91 37.61
C SER A 26 20.69 10.57 37.72
N ALA A 27 21.27 10.99 36.58
CA ALA A 27 22.54 11.71 36.54
C ALA A 27 22.41 13.22 36.87
N GLY A 28 21.21 13.67 37.25
CA GLY A 28 20.96 15.06 37.66
C GLY A 28 20.64 16.02 36.52
N LEU A 29 20.40 15.54 35.30
CA LEU A 29 19.98 16.43 34.21
C LEU A 29 18.56 16.97 34.45
N PRO A 30 18.32 18.26 34.15
CA PRO A 30 16.97 18.81 34.06
C PRO A 30 16.09 17.96 33.14
N ARG A 31 14.82 17.78 33.54
CA ARG A 31 13.83 16.96 32.81
C ARG A 31 13.74 17.29 31.32
N VAL A 32 13.86 18.56 30.96
CA VAL A 32 13.82 19.02 29.56
C VAL A 32 14.96 18.41 28.74
N LEU A 33 16.17 18.37 29.29
CA LEU A 33 17.34 17.80 28.62
C LEU A 33 17.28 16.27 28.59
N ALA A 34 16.81 15.64 29.66
CA ALA A 34 16.63 14.19 29.71
C ALA A 34 15.58 13.68 28.69
N ARG A 35 14.65 14.54 28.25
CA ARG A 35 13.64 14.24 27.21
C ARG A 35 14.13 14.41 25.77
N LEU A 36 15.31 15.00 25.55
CA LEU A 36 15.85 15.21 24.20
C LEU A 36 15.91 13.93 23.34
N PRO A 37 16.31 12.75 23.88
CA PRO A 37 16.31 11.52 23.10
C PRO A 37 14.93 11.16 22.54
N VAL A 38 13.87 11.34 23.32
CA VAL A 38 12.48 11.09 22.90
C VAL A 38 12.04 12.09 21.83
N CYS A 39 12.35 13.37 22.02
CA CYS A 39 12.07 14.42 21.03
C CYS A 39 12.77 14.13 19.69
N TRP A 40 14.04 13.74 19.74
CA TRP A 40 14.82 13.39 18.55
C TRP A 40 14.23 12.16 17.84
N LEU A 41 13.84 11.13 18.60
CA LEU A 41 13.19 9.95 18.04
C LEU A 41 11.85 10.30 17.36
N CYS A 42 11.03 11.15 17.99
CA CYS A 42 9.80 11.64 17.38
C CYS A 42 10.08 12.38 16.07
N TRP A 43 11.08 13.26 16.04
CA TRP A 43 11.45 13.99 14.83
C TRP A 43 11.93 13.06 13.71
N HIS A 44 12.77 12.07 14.05
CA HIS A 44 13.25 11.07 13.11
C HIS A 44 12.08 10.26 12.52
N TYR A 45 11.13 9.87 13.37
CA TYR A 45 9.93 9.16 12.93
C TYR A 45 9.05 10.04 12.02
N CYS A 46 8.85 11.32 12.35
CA CYS A 46 8.15 12.27 11.49
C CYS A 46 8.79 12.36 10.09
N ARG A 47 10.12 12.43 9.99
CA ARG A 47 10.81 12.42 8.69
C ARG A 47 10.63 11.12 7.92
N THR A 48 10.64 10.00 8.63
CA THR A 48 10.38 8.68 8.03
C THR A 48 8.96 8.60 7.46
N LEU A 49 7.97 9.13 8.18
CA LEU A 49 6.59 9.25 7.70
C LEU A 49 6.50 10.14 6.47
N ASP A 50 7.13 11.31 6.47
CA ASP A 50 7.12 12.23 5.32
C ASP A 50 7.66 11.54 4.05
N GLN A 51 8.76 10.78 4.17
CA GLN A 51 9.30 10.00 3.05
C GLN A 51 8.34 8.90 2.57
N LYS A 52 7.71 8.17 3.50
CA LYS A 52 6.73 7.13 3.16
C LYS A 52 5.50 7.74 2.48
N ILE A 53 5.00 8.89 2.97
CA ILE A 53 3.91 9.64 2.36
C ILE A 53 4.20 9.96 0.89
N VAL A 54 5.39 10.51 0.59
CA VAL A 54 5.78 10.84 -0.79
C VAL A 54 5.81 9.59 -1.67
N ARG A 55 6.38 8.48 -1.17
CA ARG A 55 6.45 7.23 -1.93
C ARG A 55 5.07 6.66 -2.23
N ILE A 56 4.17 6.63 -1.25
CA ILE A 56 2.83 6.08 -1.44
C ILE A 56 1.99 6.97 -2.37
N LYS A 57 2.09 8.30 -2.25
CA LYS A 57 1.47 9.21 -3.22
C LYS A 57 1.92 8.93 -4.65
N ARG A 58 3.21 8.66 -4.86
CA ARG A 58 3.74 8.31 -6.19
C ARG A 58 3.14 6.99 -6.71
N ILE A 59 2.99 5.99 -5.85
CA ILE A 59 2.36 4.71 -6.21
C ILE A 59 0.88 4.93 -6.55
N SER A 60 0.15 5.66 -5.72
CA SER A 60 -1.25 6.04 -5.99
C SER A 60 -1.39 6.74 -7.34
N GLY A 61 -0.53 7.72 -7.62
CA GLY A 61 -0.55 8.41 -8.91
C GLY A 61 -0.30 7.51 -10.11
N LYS A 62 0.42 6.38 -9.95
CA LYS A 62 0.54 5.38 -11.03
C LYS A 62 -0.78 4.65 -11.26
N PHE A 63 -1.48 4.27 -10.19
CA PHE A 63 -2.81 3.65 -10.33
C PHE A 63 -3.79 4.58 -11.04
N ASP A 64 -3.79 5.86 -10.67
CA ASP A 64 -4.65 6.88 -11.29
C ASP A 64 -4.33 7.09 -12.77
N GLN A 65 -3.07 6.94 -13.17
CA GLN A 65 -2.64 7.05 -14.57
C GLN A 65 -2.95 5.80 -15.38
N TRP A 66 -2.86 4.61 -14.78
CA TRP A 66 -3.06 3.34 -15.49
C TRP A 66 -4.53 3.00 -15.68
N LEU A 67 -5.40 3.40 -14.75
CA LEU A 67 -6.84 3.16 -14.85
C LEU A 67 -7.48 3.67 -16.16
N PRO A 68 -7.27 4.94 -16.60
CA PRO A 68 -7.80 5.40 -17.87
C PRO A 68 -7.16 4.68 -19.07
N ALA A 69 -5.89 4.27 -18.98
CA ALA A 69 -5.23 3.51 -20.03
C ALA A 69 -5.89 2.12 -20.23
N ILE A 70 -6.13 1.38 -19.15
CA ILE A 70 -6.86 0.11 -19.18
C ILE A 70 -8.25 0.28 -19.81
N ARG A 71 -8.98 1.32 -19.41
CA ARG A 71 -10.30 1.63 -19.98
C ARG A 71 -10.25 2.06 -21.45
N SER A 72 -9.13 2.62 -21.91
CA SER A 72 -8.96 2.97 -23.32
C SER A 72 -8.67 1.75 -24.19
N TYR A 73 -7.91 0.77 -23.69
CA TYR A 73 -7.67 -0.50 -24.39
C TYR A 73 -8.97 -1.28 -24.65
N ALA A 74 -9.95 -1.14 -23.76
CA ALA A 74 -11.27 -1.76 -23.91
C ALA A 74 -12.09 -1.24 -25.11
N LYS A 75 -11.80 -0.02 -25.61
CA LYS A 75 -12.72 0.71 -26.49
C LYS A 75 -12.37 0.63 -27.97
N GLU A 76 -11.09 0.61 -28.34
CA GLU A 76 -10.68 0.78 -29.73
C GLU A 76 -9.44 -0.06 -30.09
N GLY A 77 -9.43 -0.63 -31.30
CA GLY A 77 -8.25 -1.25 -31.92
C GLY A 77 -8.06 -2.76 -31.64
N PRO A 78 -6.93 -3.33 -32.11
CA PRO A 78 -6.64 -4.76 -31.96
C PRO A 78 -6.51 -5.20 -30.48
N ALA A 79 -6.17 -4.26 -29.60
CA ALA A 79 -6.02 -4.48 -28.15
C ALA A 79 -7.32 -4.89 -27.44
N GLN A 80 -8.50 -4.65 -28.03
CA GLN A 80 -9.79 -5.09 -27.49
C GLN A 80 -9.92 -6.63 -27.44
N THR A 81 -9.03 -7.35 -28.11
CA THR A 81 -9.02 -8.82 -28.13
C THR A 81 -7.79 -9.41 -27.43
N GLU A 82 -6.96 -8.55 -26.85
CA GLU A 82 -5.73 -8.95 -26.16
C GLU A 82 -5.96 -8.93 -24.65
N LEU A 83 -5.58 -10.00 -23.97
CA LEU A 83 -5.59 -10.06 -22.51
C LEU A 83 -4.46 -9.20 -21.96
N ILE A 84 -4.74 -8.39 -20.94
CA ILE A 84 -3.75 -7.50 -20.33
C ILE A 84 -2.94 -8.27 -19.28
N ASP A 85 -3.58 -9.15 -18.49
CA ASP A 85 -2.97 -9.85 -17.37
C ASP A 85 -3.13 -11.37 -17.52
N VAL A 86 -2.40 -11.95 -18.48
CA VAL A 86 -2.50 -13.36 -18.90
C VAL A 86 -2.14 -14.34 -17.77
N ASP A 87 -1.13 -14.01 -16.97
CA ASP A 87 -0.60 -14.87 -15.89
C ASP A 87 -1.07 -14.46 -14.49
N PHE A 88 -1.98 -13.48 -14.41
CA PHE A 88 -2.43 -12.86 -13.16
C PHE A 88 -1.31 -12.17 -12.35
N SER A 89 -0.12 -11.97 -12.92
CA SER A 89 1.01 -11.36 -12.21
C SER A 89 0.73 -9.90 -11.84
N MET A 90 0.09 -9.12 -12.70
CA MET A 90 -0.24 -7.73 -12.38
C MET A 90 -1.23 -7.64 -11.22
N ARG A 91 -2.26 -8.50 -11.22
CA ARG A 91 -3.19 -8.63 -10.08
C ARG A 91 -2.47 -9.05 -8.81
N GLY A 92 -1.51 -9.98 -8.90
CA GLY A 92 -0.65 -10.40 -7.80
C GLY A 92 0.17 -9.25 -7.20
N ASP A 93 0.82 -8.45 -8.05
CA ASP A 93 1.62 -7.30 -7.63
C ASP A 93 0.78 -6.20 -6.97
N ILE A 94 -0.42 -5.94 -7.50
CA ILE A 94 -1.37 -4.99 -6.91
C ILE A 94 -1.81 -5.47 -5.52
N GLU A 95 -2.11 -6.76 -5.36
CA GLU A 95 -2.53 -7.33 -4.08
C GLU A 95 -1.38 -7.32 -3.06
N ALA A 96 -0.16 -7.68 -3.48
CA ALA A 96 1.03 -7.60 -2.63
C ALA A 96 1.30 -6.16 -2.16
N THR A 97 1.09 -5.17 -3.06
CA THR A 97 1.21 -3.75 -2.73
C THR A 97 0.16 -3.33 -1.70
N LYS A 98 -1.10 -3.74 -1.85
CA LYS A 98 -2.19 -3.47 -0.88
C LYS A 98 -1.88 -4.09 0.48
N ASN A 99 -1.41 -5.34 0.52
CA ASN A 99 -1.02 -6.00 1.76
C ASN A 99 0.10 -5.25 2.48
N THR A 100 1.13 -4.82 1.73
CA THR A 100 2.21 -3.99 2.26
C THR A 100 1.69 -2.66 2.85
N MET A 101 0.73 -2.02 2.19
CA MET A 101 0.08 -0.80 2.70
C MET A 101 -0.66 -1.05 4.02
N TRP A 102 -1.37 -2.17 4.14
CA TRP A 102 -2.03 -2.58 5.39
C TRP A 102 -1.05 -2.85 6.53
N GLU A 103 0.07 -3.49 6.24
CA GLU A 103 1.13 -3.69 7.24
C GLU A 103 1.71 -2.35 7.71
N LEU A 104 2.00 -1.43 6.79
CA LEU A 104 2.47 -0.08 7.10
C LEU A 104 1.48 0.70 7.97
N ARG A 105 0.17 0.51 7.73
CA ARG A 105 -0.88 1.05 8.58
C ARG A 105 -0.76 0.54 10.01
N SER A 106 -0.61 -0.78 10.18
CA SER A 106 -0.44 -1.41 11.50
C SER A 106 0.77 -0.85 12.22
N TYR A 107 1.93 -0.80 11.55
CA TYR A 107 3.14 -0.24 12.15
C TYR A 107 2.97 1.22 12.56
N CYS A 108 2.30 2.04 11.75
CA CYS A 108 2.08 3.44 12.06
C CYS A 108 1.25 3.64 13.34
N ILE A 109 0.24 2.80 13.54
CA ILE A 109 -0.61 2.80 14.73
C ILE A 109 0.19 2.32 15.95
N ASP A 110 0.92 1.22 15.80
CA ASP A 110 1.75 0.65 16.87
C ASP A 110 2.77 1.65 17.41
N VAL A 111 3.50 2.32 16.52
CA VAL A 111 4.49 3.35 16.91
C VAL A 111 3.82 4.55 17.59
N GLY A 112 2.62 4.95 17.12
CA GLY A 112 1.83 5.99 17.78
C GLY A 112 1.50 5.64 19.22
N ARG A 113 0.97 4.42 19.44
CA ARG A 113 0.66 3.89 20.77
C ARG A 113 1.92 3.81 21.65
N MET A 114 3.07 3.47 21.09
CA MET A 114 4.32 3.43 21.84
C MET A 114 4.78 4.81 22.32
N PHE A 115 4.66 5.87 21.50
CA PHE A 115 4.95 7.23 21.96
C PHE A 115 3.99 7.68 23.08
N GLU A 116 2.71 7.31 22.98
CA GLU A 116 1.72 7.56 24.04
C GLU A 116 2.10 6.85 25.35
N GLN A 117 2.56 5.59 25.28
CA GLN A 117 3.04 4.83 26.44
C GLN A 117 4.30 5.44 27.09
N LEU A 118 5.12 6.18 26.34
CA LEU A 118 6.24 6.96 26.86
C LEU A 118 5.81 8.30 27.48
N GLY A 119 4.52 8.62 27.43
CA GLY A 119 3.97 9.91 27.86
C GLY A 119 4.39 11.07 26.95
N TYR A 120 4.74 10.77 25.69
CA TYR A 120 5.14 11.79 24.73
C TYR A 120 4.02 12.06 23.72
N GLN A 121 3.63 13.33 23.59
CA GLN A 121 2.62 13.75 22.63
C GLN A 121 3.12 14.89 21.76
N SER A 122 2.90 14.77 20.45
CA SER A 122 3.21 15.81 19.48
C SER A 122 2.05 15.97 18.49
N ALA A 123 1.55 17.21 18.36
CA ALA A 123 0.51 17.53 17.38
C ALA A 123 1.02 17.32 15.94
N GLY A 124 2.30 17.64 15.68
CA GLY A 124 2.93 17.44 14.38
C GLY A 124 3.06 15.97 14.00
N LEU A 125 3.31 15.10 14.99
CA LEU A 125 3.31 13.65 14.81
C LEU A 125 1.91 13.14 14.47
N ARG A 126 0.90 13.48 15.30
CA ARG A 126 -0.49 13.07 15.08
C ARG A 126 -1.01 13.47 13.71
N ARG A 127 -0.73 14.70 13.27
CA ARG A 127 -1.13 15.19 11.94
C ARG A 127 -0.52 14.37 10.82
N ARG A 128 0.79 14.04 10.91
CA ARG A 128 1.48 13.23 9.90
C ARG A 128 0.98 11.79 9.90
N GLN A 129 0.72 11.19 11.06
CA GLN A 129 0.13 9.86 11.14
C GLN A 129 -1.26 9.83 10.50
N ALA A 130 -2.14 10.79 10.82
CA ALA A 130 -3.45 10.89 10.21
C ALA A 130 -3.36 11.03 8.68
N GLN A 131 -2.47 11.90 8.19
CA GLN A 131 -2.23 12.06 6.76
C GLN A 131 -1.71 10.78 6.10
N PHE A 132 -0.79 10.07 6.75
CA PHE A 132 -0.26 8.81 6.25
C PHE A 132 -1.34 7.73 6.16
N LEU A 133 -2.15 7.58 7.21
CA LEU A 133 -3.27 6.63 7.24
C LEU A 133 -4.31 6.93 6.16
N GLN A 134 -4.65 8.21 5.98
CA GLN A 134 -5.59 8.62 4.92
C GLN A 134 -5.05 8.27 3.53
N ILE A 135 -3.77 8.54 3.26
CA ILE A 135 -3.16 8.26 1.95
C ILE A 135 -3.08 6.75 1.69
N LEU A 136 -2.80 5.95 2.72
CA LEU A 136 -2.83 4.49 2.61
C LEU A 136 -4.22 4.01 2.19
N GLU A 137 -5.27 4.50 2.85
CA GLU A 137 -6.64 4.13 2.55
C GLU A 137 -7.06 4.52 1.12
N THR A 138 -6.79 5.76 0.71
CA THR A 138 -7.10 6.21 -0.66
C THR A 138 -6.30 5.45 -1.72
N SER A 139 -5.06 5.09 -1.43
CA SER A 139 -4.23 4.29 -2.34
C SER A 139 -4.75 2.87 -2.47
N CYS A 140 -5.20 2.24 -1.38
CA CYS A 140 -5.82 0.91 -1.41
C CYS A 140 -7.11 0.89 -2.22
N VAL A 141 -7.93 1.94 -2.11
CA VAL A 141 -9.14 2.10 -2.94
C VAL A 141 -8.75 2.19 -4.42
N SER A 142 -7.79 3.06 -4.77
CA SER A 142 -7.33 3.24 -6.14
C SER A 142 -6.76 1.95 -6.75
N ALA A 143 -5.96 1.22 -5.97
CA ALA A 143 -5.44 -0.09 -6.33
C ALA A 143 -6.56 -1.10 -6.61
N SER A 144 -7.58 -1.15 -5.74
CA SER A 144 -8.72 -2.06 -5.87
C SER A 144 -9.58 -1.72 -7.10
N THR A 145 -9.79 -0.44 -7.38
CA THR A 145 -10.49 0.02 -8.58
C THR A 145 -9.74 -0.38 -9.85
N MET A 146 -8.41 -0.24 -9.87
CA MET A 146 -7.59 -0.67 -11.00
C MET A 146 -7.63 -2.19 -11.19
N GLN A 147 -7.53 -2.95 -10.11
CA GLN A 147 -7.64 -4.41 -10.11
C GLN A 147 -8.99 -4.88 -10.68
N ALA A 148 -10.08 -4.22 -10.32
CA ALA A 148 -11.42 -4.50 -10.84
C ALA A 148 -11.51 -4.19 -12.35
N ALA A 149 -10.97 -3.06 -12.79
CA ALA A 149 -10.97 -2.68 -14.21
C ALA A 149 -10.15 -3.66 -15.08
N LEU A 150 -9.02 -4.16 -14.57
CA LEU A 150 -8.25 -5.22 -15.24
C LEU A 150 -9.07 -6.50 -15.38
N ALA A 151 -9.72 -6.94 -14.29
CA ALA A 151 -10.52 -8.16 -14.30
C ALA A 151 -11.72 -8.05 -15.25
N GLU A 152 -12.39 -6.89 -15.27
CA GLU A 152 -13.50 -6.60 -16.19
C GLU A 152 -13.05 -6.67 -17.65
N HIS A 153 -11.93 -6.03 -17.98
CA HIS A 153 -11.35 -6.06 -19.32
C HIS A 153 -11.05 -7.50 -19.77
N ASP A 154 -10.26 -8.23 -18.99
CA ASP A 154 -9.82 -9.58 -19.38
C ASP A 154 -11.00 -10.55 -19.52
N ASN A 155 -12.01 -10.45 -18.63
CA ASN A 155 -13.22 -11.28 -18.75
C ASN A 155 -13.99 -10.96 -20.04
N ALA A 156 -14.13 -9.68 -20.39
CA ALA A 156 -14.79 -9.29 -21.64
C ALA A 156 -14.04 -9.81 -22.87
N VAL A 157 -12.71 -9.75 -22.86
CA VAL A 157 -11.87 -10.33 -23.93
C VAL A 157 -12.07 -11.84 -24.03
N LEU A 158 -12.04 -12.56 -22.90
CA LEU A 158 -12.25 -14.01 -22.89
C LEU A 158 -13.61 -14.40 -23.48
N ASP A 159 -14.68 -13.66 -23.14
CA ASP A 159 -16.01 -13.95 -23.67
C ASP A 159 -16.11 -13.67 -25.18
N LEU A 160 -15.51 -12.59 -25.67
CA LEU A 160 -15.40 -12.32 -27.10
C LEU A 160 -14.64 -13.43 -27.85
N LEU A 161 -13.52 -13.89 -27.30
CA LEU A 161 -12.73 -14.97 -27.89
C LEU A 161 -13.50 -16.29 -27.92
N ARG A 162 -14.26 -16.61 -26.85
CA ARG A 162 -15.13 -17.79 -26.79
C ARG A 162 -16.25 -17.73 -27.84
N MET A 163 -16.90 -16.58 -28.00
CA MET A 163 -17.94 -16.40 -29.01
C MET A 163 -17.39 -16.63 -30.42
N ARG A 164 -16.26 -16.02 -30.76
CA ARG A 164 -15.61 -16.22 -32.08
C ARG A 164 -15.23 -17.68 -32.33
N GLN A 165 -14.71 -18.38 -31.31
CA GLN A 165 -14.40 -19.81 -31.44
C GLN A 165 -15.66 -20.67 -31.68
N MET A 166 -16.78 -20.33 -31.04
CA MET A 166 -18.05 -21.03 -31.28
C MET A 166 -18.59 -20.76 -32.69
N GLU A 167 -18.54 -19.53 -33.17
CA GLU A 167 -18.93 -19.15 -34.53
C GLU A 167 -18.06 -19.86 -35.59
N GLN A 168 -16.75 -19.91 -35.39
CA GLN A 168 -15.83 -20.64 -36.27
C GLN A 168 -16.13 -22.14 -36.31
N ARG A 169 -16.36 -22.76 -35.15
CA ARG A 169 -16.74 -24.19 -35.08
C ARG A 169 -18.09 -24.47 -35.75
N ALA A 170 -19.04 -23.55 -35.66
CA ALA A 170 -20.33 -23.67 -36.35
C ALA A 170 -20.19 -23.52 -37.87
N ALA A 171 -19.29 -22.66 -38.34
CA ALA A 171 -18.97 -22.50 -39.75
C ALA A 171 -18.24 -23.73 -40.33
N ASP A 172 -17.30 -24.30 -39.59
CA ASP A 172 -16.51 -25.47 -40.02
C ASP A 172 -17.31 -26.78 -39.95
N GLY A 173 -18.33 -26.88 -39.08
CA GLY A 173 -19.23 -28.04 -38.97
C GLY A 173 -20.33 -28.13 -40.04
N GLY A 174 -20.38 -27.19 -40.99
CA GLY A 174 -21.48 -27.01 -41.96
C GLY A 174 -21.29 -27.68 -43.33
N THR A 175 -20.21 -28.43 -43.58
CA THR A 175 -20.02 -29.11 -44.88
C THR A 175 -19.93 -30.62 -44.71
N PRO A 176 -21.05 -31.38 -44.76
CA PRO A 176 -20.97 -32.78 -45.11
C PRO A 176 -20.56 -32.85 -46.60
N ALA A 177 -19.32 -33.26 -46.85
CA ALA A 177 -18.91 -33.65 -48.19
C ALA A 177 -19.81 -34.81 -48.66
N ALA A 178 -20.36 -34.63 -49.85
CA ALA A 178 -21.26 -35.54 -50.55
C ALA A 178 -20.65 -36.92 -50.81
#